data_AF-A0AAX4HNQ4-F1
#
_entry.id   AF-A0AAX4HNQ4-F1
#
_cell.length_a   1.000
_cell.length_b   1.000
_cell.length_c   1.000
_cell.angle_alpha   90.00
_cell.angle_beta   90.00
_cell.angle_gamma   90.00
#
_symmetry.space_group_name_H-M   'P 1'
#
loop_
_entity.id
_entity.type
_entity.pdbx_description
1 polymer ?
#
loop_
_entity_poly.entity_id
_entity_poly.type
_entity_poly.pdbx_seq_one_letter_code
_entity_poly.pdbx_strand_id
1 'polypeptide(L)'
;MLKVITFTIVAIIASGARASDLGINYSAANDLLLTAPSCEELVSQHQSICNWKKNIEPSFKTPVIQTSSCKKISSKSFSMIVSSCLPEFVKANQHKKLFKSGANCWGTALSFKKISNRPRFIWSQEMKYWLDSPVCRKLAPKEQKLPGDIINTFGPEYIFEKDEASNKGIQFWEALFPGRLTAPQVDGGYSGYHNFLHSETFISDKLAFGKDSPNQLDRFEFHPMNEVYGRSKDVDCQENQTRSPHYRENQNPPRPIKGSKCDYFSLAYRCENFENYFAKQTLTASDEDNLATIKRLQAVQDKLFPLLTIAGKTFPKNEISQMVKEADLIAKESLEELKIAGDKNREMILTLKFFTANGIRKSLELADLIPPTEAL
;
A
#
# COMPACT_ATOMS: atom_id res chain seq x y z
N MET A 1 -69.10 -13.14 -24.34
CA MET A 1 -67.78 -13.81 -24.23
C MET A 1 -66.78 -12.78 -23.72
N LEU A 2 -66.37 -12.86 -22.45
CA LEU A 2 -65.33 -12.01 -21.88
C LEU A 2 -64.28 -12.94 -21.24
N LYS A 3 -63.08 -12.99 -21.82
CA LYS A 3 -61.95 -13.77 -21.29
C LYS A 3 -61.25 -12.93 -20.22
N VAL A 4 -61.37 -13.33 -18.97
CA VAL A 4 -60.60 -12.79 -17.86
C VAL A 4 -59.23 -13.45 -17.87
N ILE A 5 -58.18 -12.66 -18.11
CA ILE A 5 -56.78 -13.10 -18.01
C ILE A 5 -56.28 -12.65 -16.63
N THR A 6 -56.09 -13.61 -15.73
CA THR A 6 -55.54 -13.40 -14.40
C THR A 6 -54.02 -13.37 -14.48
N PHE A 7 -53.40 -12.21 -14.29
CA PHE A 7 -51.95 -12.09 -14.16
C PHE A 7 -51.54 -12.37 -12.71
N THR A 8 -50.91 -13.52 -12.47
CA THR A 8 -50.28 -13.83 -11.18
C THR A 8 -48.94 -13.10 -11.10
N ILE A 9 -48.89 -12.00 -10.34
CA ILE A 9 -47.64 -11.31 -9.99
C ILE A 9 -46.94 -12.17 -8.93
N VAL A 10 -45.93 -12.95 -9.33
CA VAL A 10 -44.99 -13.59 -8.41
C VAL A 10 -44.01 -12.52 -7.94
N ALA A 11 -44.28 -11.92 -6.79
CA ALA A 11 -43.31 -11.09 -6.10
C ALA A 11 -42.18 -11.99 -5.58
N ILE A 12 -41.07 -12.08 -6.32
CA ILE A 12 -39.82 -12.63 -5.82
C ILE A 12 -39.27 -11.61 -4.82
N ILE A 13 -39.70 -11.73 -3.56
CA ILE A 13 -39.03 -11.08 -2.45
C ILE A 13 -37.71 -11.82 -2.28
N ALA A 14 -36.69 -11.39 -3.02
CA ALA A 14 -35.32 -11.70 -2.72
C ALA A 14 -35.01 -11.03 -1.38
N SER A 15 -35.33 -11.72 -0.29
CA SER A 15 -34.84 -11.41 1.04
C SER A 15 -33.32 -11.51 0.97
N GLY A 16 -32.68 -10.37 0.69
CA GLY A 16 -31.23 -10.24 0.65
C GLY A 16 -30.69 -10.68 1.99
N ALA A 17 -30.29 -11.95 2.08
CA ALA A 17 -29.40 -12.40 3.11
C ALA A 17 -28.17 -11.50 2.98
N ARG A 18 -28.06 -10.52 3.88
CA ARG A 18 -26.80 -9.80 4.07
C ARG A 18 -25.78 -10.90 4.33
N ALA A 19 -24.95 -11.19 3.32
CA ALA A 19 -23.85 -12.11 3.45
C ALA A 19 -23.10 -11.64 4.70
N SER A 20 -23.10 -12.44 5.76
CA SER A 20 -22.48 -11.98 6.99
C SER A 20 -21.01 -11.79 6.70
N ASP A 21 -20.49 -10.62 7.04
CA ASP A 21 -19.12 -10.25 6.75
C ASP A 21 -18.13 -11.26 7.35
N LEU A 22 -16.98 -11.42 6.67
CA LEU A 22 -15.85 -12.20 7.18
C LEU A 22 -15.40 -11.59 8.52
N GLY A 23 -15.60 -12.32 9.62
CA GLY A 23 -15.17 -11.85 10.93
C GLY A 23 -13.70 -12.14 11.16
N ILE A 24 -12.93 -11.11 11.50
CA ILE A 24 -11.50 -11.18 11.78
C ILE A 24 -11.31 -11.12 13.30
N ASN A 25 -10.71 -12.16 13.88
CA ASN A 25 -10.46 -12.28 15.31
C ASN A 25 -9.06 -12.84 15.56
N TYR A 26 -8.63 -12.83 16.83
CA TYR A 26 -7.32 -13.32 17.22
C TYR A 26 -7.40 -14.23 18.45
N SER A 27 -6.61 -15.30 18.44
CA SER A 27 -6.46 -16.17 19.61
C SER A 27 -5.63 -15.49 20.70
N ALA A 28 -5.62 -16.06 21.91
CA ALA A 28 -4.72 -15.61 22.99
C ALA A 28 -3.23 -15.78 22.64
N ALA A 29 -2.90 -16.69 21.72
CA ALA A 29 -1.55 -16.86 21.16
C ALA A 29 -1.25 -15.90 20.00
N ASN A 30 -2.14 -14.92 19.77
CA ASN A 30 -2.09 -13.99 18.64
C ASN A 30 -2.20 -14.68 17.27
N ASP A 31 -2.92 -15.79 17.18
CA ASP A 31 -3.20 -16.43 15.89
C ASP A 31 -4.37 -15.75 15.19
N LEU A 32 -4.24 -15.53 13.87
CA LEU A 32 -5.34 -15.02 13.06
C LEU A 32 -6.44 -16.09 12.92
N LEU A 33 -7.63 -15.74 13.41
CA LEU A 33 -8.84 -16.54 13.38
C LEU A 33 -9.87 -15.87 12.46
N LEU A 34 -10.26 -16.56 11.40
CA LEU A 34 -11.34 -16.10 10.51
C LEU A 34 -12.65 -16.78 10.88
N THR A 35 -13.76 -16.07 10.71
CA THR A 35 -15.13 -16.58 10.90
C THR A 35 -16.03 -16.23 9.72
N ALA A 36 -16.86 -17.17 9.28
CA ALA A 36 -17.75 -16.98 8.11
C ALA A 36 -19.00 -17.88 8.18
N PRO A 37 -20.05 -17.64 7.34
CA PRO A 37 -21.24 -18.49 7.23
C PRO A 37 -21.00 -19.93 6.85
N SER A 38 -19.94 -20.19 6.09
CA SER A 38 -19.66 -21.50 5.50
C SER A 38 -18.19 -21.85 5.64
N CYS A 39 -17.92 -23.15 5.63
CA CYS A 39 -16.55 -23.64 5.67
C CYS A 39 -15.85 -23.43 4.32
N GLU A 40 -16.58 -23.50 3.21
CA GLU A 40 -16.09 -23.26 1.85
C GLU A 40 -15.52 -21.85 1.71
N GLU A 41 -16.18 -20.86 2.30
CA GLU A 41 -15.68 -19.49 2.34
C GLU A 41 -14.36 -19.42 3.13
N LEU A 42 -14.29 -20.00 4.33
CA LEU A 42 -13.05 -20.02 5.12
C LEU A 42 -11.89 -20.73 4.41
N VAL A 43 -12.16 -21.85 3.73
CA VAL A 43 -11.16 -22.56 2.92
C VAL A 43 -10.65 -21.65 1.79
N SER A 44 -11.55 -20.95 1.09
CA SER A 44 -11.18 -19.99 0.04
C SER A 44 -10.33 -18.83 0.55
N GLN A 45 -10.70 -18.26 1.71
CA GLN A 45 -9.95 -17.17 2.34
C GLN A 45 -8.57 -17.65 2.82
N HIS A 46 -8.49 -18.82 3.46
CA HIS A 46 -7.22 -19.41 3.88
C HIS A 46 -6.31 -19.68 2.66
N GLN A 47 -6.87 -20.24 1.59
CA GLN A 47 -6.12 -20.48 0.35
C GLN A 47 -5.55 -19.19 -0.25
N SER A 48 -6.33 -18.10 -0.22
CA SER A 48 -5.89 -16.77 -0.67
C SER A 48 -4.71 -16.23 0.17
N ILE A 49 -4.75 -16.40 1.50
CA ILE A 49 -3.66 -16.04 2.40
C ILE A 49 -2.41 -16.88 2.11
N CYS A 50 -2.54 -18.19 1.90
CA CYS A 50 -1.41 -19.05 1.56
C CYS A 50 -0.78 -18.66 0.21
N ASN A 51 -1.60 -18.30 -0.78
CA ASN A 51 -1.13 -17.81 -2.08
C ASN A 51 -0.40 -16.46 -1.94
N TRP A 52 -0.89 -15.58 -1.07
CA TRP A 52 -0.20 -14.33 -0.75
C TRP A 52 1.18 -14.58 -0.15
N LYS A 53 1.30 -15.48 0.84
CA LYS A 53 2.60 -15.90 1.39
C LYS A 53 3.50 -16.49 0.33
N LYS A 54 3.00 -17.37 -0.54
CA LYS A 54 3.76 -17.93 -1.67
C LYS A 54 4.34 -16.85 -2.59
N ASN A 55 3.59 -15.79 -2.85
CA ASN A 55 4.03 -14.69 -3.69
C ASN A 55 5.16 -13.88 -3.05
N ILE A 56 5.17 -13.74 -1.72
CA ILE A 56 6.20 -13.01 -0.97
C ILE A 56 7.41 -13.90 -0.66
N GLU A 57 7.17 -15.18 -0.42
CA GLU A 57 8.12 -16.20 0.00
C GLU A 57 8.07 -17.38 -0.98
N PRO A 58 8.76 -17.29 -2.14
CA PRO A 58 8.65 -18.29 -3.19
C PRO A 58 9.07 -19.71 -2.78
N SER A 59 9.82 -19.87 -1.69
CA SER A 59 10.16 -21.19 -1.12
C SER A 59 9.01 -21.84 -0.35
N PHE A 60 7.98 -21.09 0.05
CA PHE A 60 6.82 -21.61 0.75
C PHE A 60 6.08 -22.64 -0.11
N LYS A 61 5.61 -23.73 0.50
CA LYS A 61 4.76 -24.72 -0.17
C LYS A 61 3.33 -24.52 0.31
N THR A 62 2.46 -24.11 -0.60
CA THR A 62 1.05 -23.91 -0.33
C THR A 62 0.40 -25.24 0.07
N PRO A 63 -0.11 -25.38 1.31
CA PRO A 63 -0.82 -26.59 1.72
C PRO A 63 -2.20 -26.66 1.04
N VAL A 64 -2.71 -27.87 0.85
CA VAL A 64 -4.11 -28.08 0.45
C VAL A 64 -4.99 -27.89 1.69
N ILE A 65 -5.82 -26.86 1.69
CA ILE A 65 -6.73 -26.59 2.80
C ILE A 65 -8.01 -27.41 2.62
N GLN A 66 -8.32 -28.23 3.61
CA GLN A 66 -9.52 -29.08 3.61
C GLN A 66 -10.61 -28.48 4.51
N THR A 67 -11.87 -28.79 4.20
CA THR A 67 -13.03 -28.36 5.00
C THR A 67 -13.05 -28.96 6.40
N SER A 68 -12.38 -30.10 6.60
CA SER A 68 -12.20 -30.74 7.91
C SER A 68 -11.44 -29.85 8.92
N SER A 69 -10.68 -28.86 8.45
CA SER A 69 -9.98 -27.88 9.30
C SER A 69 -10.91 -26.79 9.86
N CYS A 70 -12.15 -26.68 9.37
CA CYS A 70 -13.13 -25.73 9.89
C CYS A 70 -13.75 -26.23 11.20
N LYS A 71 -13.93 -25.32 12.15
CA LYS A 71 -14.64 -25.59 13.39
C LYS A 71 -15.97 -24.86 13.41
N LYS A 72 -17.08 -25.60 13.48
CA LYS A 72 -18.43 -25.02 13.61
C LYS A 72 -18.57 -24.35 14.98
N ILE A 73 -18.91 -23.06 15.00
CA ILE A 73 -19.17 -22.29 16.24
C ILE A 73 -20.66 -22.28 16.55
N SER A 74 -21.50 -22.11 15.53
CA SER A 74 -22.96 -22.07 15.65
C SER A 74 -23.64 -22.69 14.44
N SER A 75 -24.98 -22.67 14.40
CA SER A 75 -25.74 -23.17 13.25
C SER A 75 -25.43 -22.44 11.93
N LYS A 76 -24.91 -21.20 12.00
CA LYS A 76 -24.65 -20.33 10.85
C LYS A 76 -23.24 -19.70 10.85
N SER A 77 -22.31 -20.26 11.63
CA SER A 77 -20.96 -19.69 11.75
C SER A 77 -19.91 -20.77 11.96
N PHE A 78 -18.83 -20.65 11.20
CA PHE A 78 -17.64 -21.49 11.25
C PHE A 78 -16.43 -20.63 11.56
N SER A 79 -15.35 -21.27 12.02
CA SER A 79 -14.06 -20.64 12.27
C SER A 79 -12.88 -21.46 11.77
N MET A 80 -11.79 -20.78 11.45
CA MET A 80 -10.53 -21.40 11.04
C MET A 80 -9.34 -20.54 11.45
N ILE A 81 -8.30 -21.17 12.01
CA ILE A 81 -7.00 -20.53 12.24
C ILE A 81 -6.20 -20.58 10.94
N VAL A 82 -5.66 -19.44 10.52
CA VAL A 82 -4.95 -19.29 9.23
C VAL A 82 -3.50 -18.83 9.39
N SER A 83 -3.01 -18.71 10.63
CA SER A 83 -1.66 -18.20 10.95
C SER A 83 -0.50 -18.92 10.26
N SER A 84 -0.65 -20.21 9.95
CA SER A 84 0.40 -21.00 9.27
C SER A 84 0.75 -20.44 7.89
N CYS A 85 -0.20 -19.76 7.27
CA CYS A 85 -0.06 -19.17 5.95
C CYS A 85 0.25 -17.66 5.97
N LEU A 86 0.52 -17.06 7.13
CA LEU A 86 0.92 -15.65 7.19
C LEU A 86 2.39 -15.47 6.78
N PRO A 87 2.72 -14.46 5.95
CA PRO A 87 4.10 -14.07 5.72
C PRO A 87 4.83 -13.76 7.03
N GLU A 88 6.13 -14.04 7.11
CA GLU A 88 6.90 -13.88 8.35
C GLU A 88 6.87 -12.44 8.88
N PHE A 89 6.89 -11.46 7.97
CA PHE A 89 6.72 -10.05 8.33
C PHE A 89 5.38 -9.80 9.01
N VAL A 90 4.28 -10.33 8.46
CA VAL A 90 2.93 -10.13 8.98
C VAL A 90 2.79 -10.78 10.35
N LYS A 91 3.23 -12.03 10.49
CA LYS A 91 3.23 -12.74 11.77
C LYS A 91 4.00 -11.99 12.86
N ALA A 92 5.13 -11.38 12.50
CA ALA A 92 5.95 -10.62 13.43
C ALA A 92 5.38 -9.23 13.77
N ASN A 93 4.50 -8.65 12.95
CA ASN A 93 4.09 -7.24 13.06
C ASN A 93 2.58 -7.00 13.18
N GLN A 94 1.73 -8.00 12.97
CA GLN A 94 0.28 -7.82 13.14
C GLN A 94 -0.05 -7.30 14.56
N HIS A 95 -0.94 -6.30 14.63
CA HIS A 95 -1.29 -5.48 15.81
C HIS A 95 -0.15 -4.68 16.42
N LYS A 96 1.08 -4.74 15.91
CA LYS A 96 2.12 -3.85 16.38
C LYS A 96 1.83 -2.47 15.86
N LYS A 97 1.80 -1.53 16.80
CA LYS A 97 1.91 -0.11 16.49
C LYS A 97 3.38 0.25 16.31
N LEU A 98 3.64 1.35 15.63
CA LEU A 98 4.98 1.91 15.67
C LEU A 98 5.18 2.62 17.01
N PHE A 99 6.38 2.54 17.58
CA PHE A 99 6.74 3.28 18.78
C PHE A 99 6.83 4.80 18.52
N LYS A 100 7.07 5.16 17.26
CA LYS A 100 7.20 6.51 16.74
C LYS A 100 6.46 6.61 15.40
N SER A 101 6.37 7.81 14.83
CA SER A 101 5.90 7.93 13.44
C SER A 101 6.84 7.15 12.51
N GLY A 102 6.37 6.70 11.36
CA GLY A 102 7.21 5.89 10.48
C GLY A 102 6.59 5.54 9.16
N ALA A 103 6.58 4.24 8.85
CA ALA A 103 5.98 3.74 7.62
C ALA A 103 4.51 4.17 7.51
N ASN A 104 4.14 4.61 6.30
CA ASN A 104 2.75 4.87 5.93
C ASN A 104 2.14 3.63 5.23
N CYS A 105 0.86 3.73 4.89
CA CYS A 105 0.11 2.69 4.18
C CYS A 105 0.85 2.19 2.93
N TRP A 106 1.38 3.11 2.14
CA TRP A 106 2.12 2.84 0.91
C TRP A 106 3.43 2.11 1.13
N GLY A 107 4.18 2.48 2.17
CA GLY A 107 5.42 1.79 2.51
C GLY A 107 5.19 0.31 2.80
N THR A 108 4.06 0.01 3.45
CA THR A 108 3.66 -1.37 3.74
C THR A 108 3.35 -2.12 2.45
N ALA A 109 2.49 -1.57 1.59
CA ALA A 109 2.10 -2.19 0.32
C ALA A 109 3.30 -2.42 -0.62
N LEU A 110 4.17 -1.41 -0.79
CA LEU A 110 5.37 -1.53 -1.64
C LEU A 110 6.40 -2.51 -1.08
N SER A 111 6.45 -2.69 0.25
CA SER A 111 7.37 -3.67 0.85
C SER A 111 7.00 -5.12 0.53
N PHE A 112 5.70 -5.43 0.43
CA PHE A 112 5.23 -6.75 0.00
C PHE A 112 5.49 -7.01 -1.49
N LYS A 113 5.70 -5.95 -2.28
CA LYS A 113 6.14 -6.03 -3.68
C LYS A 113 7.67 -5.99 -3.83
N LYS A 114 8.44 -5.96 -2.74
CA LYS A 114 9.91 -5.90 -2.77
C LYS A 114 10.46 -4.73 -3.59
N ILE A 115 9.69 -3.64 -3.71
CA ILE A 115 10.21 -2.34 -4.15
C ILE A 115 11.00 -1.74 -2.98
N SER A 116 10.54 -1.93 -1.75
CA SER A 116 11.34 -1.79 -0.53
C SER A 116 11.43 -3.13 0.21
N ASN A 117 12.50 -3.37 0.97
CA ASN A 117 12.60 -4.58 1.80
C ASN A 117 11.78 -4.49 3.09
N ARG A 118 11.55 -3.26 3.57
CA ARG A 118 10.76 -2.95 4.77
C ARG A 118 9.78 -1.82 4.51
N PRO A 119 8.69 -1.76 5.29
CA PRO A 119 7.85 -0.58 5.30
C PRO A 119 8.66 0.64 5.72
N ARG A 120 8.49 1.74 5.00
CA ARG A 120 9.10 3.05 5.27
C ARG A 120 8.16 4.17 4.87
N PHE A 121 8.53 5.41 5.15
CA PHE A 121 7.80 6.54 4.60
C PHE A 121 7.94 6.55 3.06
N ILE A 122 6.81 6.74 2.37
CA ILE A 122 6.72 6.88 0.92
C ILE A 122 6.15 8.25 0.61
N TRP A 123 6.88 9.04 -0.18
CA TRP A 123 6.40 10.33 -0.64
C TRP A 123 5.31 10.16 -1.70
N SER A 124 4.40 11.12 -1.76
CA SER A 124 3.37 11.24 -2.78
C SER A 124 3.94 11.12 -4.21
N GLN A 125 5.06 11.79 -4.43
CA GLN A 125 5.81 11.79 -5.67
C GLN A 125 6.43 10.43 -6.01
N GLU A 126 6.90 9.69 -5.00
CA GLU A 126 7.45 8.34 -5.16
C GLU A 126 6.34 7.35 -5.55
N MET A 127 5.22 7.40 -4.83
CA MET A 127 4.06 6.57 -5.12
C MET A 127 3.62 6.76 -6.57
N LYS A 128 3.41 8.01 -7.01
CA LYS A 128 3.01 8.31 -8.39
C LYS A 128 3.99 7.72 -9.39
N TYR A 129 5.29 7.88 -9.13
CA TYR A 129 6.33 7.32 -9.98
C TYR A 129 6.17 5.81 -10.16
N TRP A 130 6.04 5.07 -9.05
CA TRP A 130 5.94 3.62 -9.11
C TRP A 130 4.68 3.16 -9.83
N LEU A 131 3.53 3.77 -9.57
CA LEU A 131 2.25 3.39 -10.19
C LEU A 131 2.21 3.59 -11.72
N ASP A 132 3.08 4.46 -12.24
CA ASP A 132 3.22 4.74 -13.67
C ASP A 132 4.51 4.12 -14.28
N SER A 133 5.24 3.30 -13.50
CA SER A 133 6.50 2.69 -13.94
C SER A 133 6.29 1.31 -14.60
N PRO A 134 7.24 0.81 -15.42
CA PRO A 134 7.18 -0.54 -15.97
C PRO A 134 7.02 -1.67 -14.95
N VAL A 135 7.40 -1.47 -13.68
CA VAL A 135 7.28 -2.51 -12.64
C VAL A 135 5.87 -2.61 -12.07
N CYS A 136 5.02 -1.59 -12.25
CA CYS A 136 3.64 -1.62 -11.78
C CYS A 136 2.68 -1.23 -12.90
N ARG A 137 1.56 -1.93 -12.99
CA ARG A 137 0.48 -1.53 -13.89
C ARG A 137 -0.84 -1.44 -13.15
N LYS A 138 -1.66 -0.48 -13.54
CA LYS A 138 -3.07 -0.45 -13.19
C LYS A 138 -3.75 -1.70 -13.77
N LEU A 139 -4.65 -2.31 -12.99
CA LEU A 139 -5.48 -3.41 -13.47
C LEU A 139 -6.52 -2.91 -14.47
N ALA A 140 -6.76 -3.69 -15.53
CA ALA A 140 -7.82 -3.36 -16.48
C ALA A 140 -9.21 -3.51 -15.83
N PRO A 141 -10.24 -2.81 -16.33
CA PRO A 141 -11.61 -3.03 -15.87
C PRO A 141 -11.98 -4.51 -15.95
N LYS A 142 -12.52 -5.06 -14.85
CA LYS A 142 -12.89 -6.49 -14.67
C LYS A 142 -11.73 -7.47 -14.64
N GLU A 143 -10.48 -7.01 -14.68
CA GLU A 143 -9.35 -7.89 -14.42
C GLU A 143 -9.42 -8.42 -12.98
N GLN A 144 -9.23 -9.72 -12.81
CA GLN A 144 -9.25 -10.32 -11.48
C GLN A 144 -8.03 -9.88 -10.67
N LYS A 145 -8.30 -9.39 -9.46
CA LYS A 145 -7.27 -9.11 -8.46
C LYS A 145 -6.65 -10.40 -7.96
N LEU A 146 -5.35 -10.37 -7.71
CA LEU A 146 -4.58 -11.48 -7.17
C LEU A 146 -4.01 -11.12 -5.79
N PRO A 147 -3.86 -12.10 -4.89
CA PRO A 147 -3.25 -11.85 -3.59
C PRO A 147 -1.87 -11.18 -3.72
N GLY A 148 -1.72 -10.05 -3.06
CA GLY A 148 -0.57 -9.17 -3.12
C GLY A 148 -0.75 -7.93 -4.00
N ASP A 149 -1.78 -7.82 -4.85
CA ASP A 149 -2.06 -6.58 -5.58
C ASP A 149 -2.28 -5.39 -4.62
N ILE A 150 -1.93 -4.18 -5.04
CA ILE A 150 -2.05 -2.98 -4.22
C ILE A 150 -3.39 -2.31 -4.53
N ILE A 151 -4.22 -2.13 -3.51
CA ILE A 151 -5.43 -1.29 -3.59
C ILE A 151 -5.04 0.11 -3.15
N ASN A 152 -5.37 1.09 -3.98
CA ASN A 152 -5.27 2.50 -3.61
C ASN A 152 -6.65 3.11 -3.53
N THR A 153 -7.01 3.67 -2.39
CA THR A 153 -8.28 4.34 -2.17
C THR A 153 -8.07 5.85 -2.25
N PHE A 154 -8.82 6.47 -3.17
CA PHE A 154 -8.94 7.90 -3.36
C PHE A 154 -10.24 8.35 -2.70
N GLY A 155 -10.24 9.54 -2.12
CA GLY A 155 -11.41 10.15 -1.49
C GLY A 155 -11.63 11.57 -1.93
N PRO A 156 -12.51 12.33 -1.24
CA PRO A 156 -12.95 13.63 -1.71
C PRO A 156 -11.77 14.57 -1.90
N GLU A 157 -12.00 15.63 -2.67
CA GLU A 157 -10.97 16.63 -2.88
C GLU A 157 -10.65 17.36 -1.56
N TYR A 158 -9.37 17.62 -1.28
CA TYR A 158 -8.94 18.43 -0.14
C TYR A 158 -8.26 19.68 -0.64
N ILE A 159 -8.32 20.76 0.16
CA ILE A 159 -7.43 21.90 -0.02
C ILE A 159 -6.12 21.57 0.66
N PHE A 160 -5.05 21.46 -0.12
CA PHE A 160 -3.69 21.28 0.36
C PHE A 160 -3.02 22.62 0.55
N GLU A 161 -2.34 22.80 1.68
CA GLU A 161 -1.39 23.91 1.84
C GLU A 161 -0.31 23.83 0.75
N LYS A 162 0.33 24.96 0.44
CA LYS A 162 1.41 24.99 -0.57
C LYS A 162 2.47 23.96 -0.17
N ASP A 163 2.68 22.94 -1.01
CA ASP A 163 3.81 22.03 -0.86
C ASP A 163 5.09 22.88 -0.82
N GLU A 164 5.87 22.79 0.26
CA GLU A 164 7.12 23.54 0.35
C GLU A 164 8.10 23.06 -0.73
N ALA A 165 8.73 23.99 -1.45
CA ALA A 165 9.71 23.67 -2.49
C ALA A 165 10.92 22.82 -1.98
N SER A 166 11.11 22.76 -0.66
CA SER A 166 12.11 21.95 0.04
C SER A 166 11.77 20.45 0.09
N ASN A 167 10.52 20.05 -0.21
CA ASN A 167 10.07 18.65 -0.12
C ASN A 167 10.90 17.73 -1.04
N LYS A 168 11.37 16.60 -0.50
CA LYS A 168 12.21 15.64 -1.26
C LYS A 168 11.53 15.10 -2.51
N GLY A 169 10.21 14.93 -2.47
CA GLY A 169 9.42 14.56 -3.63
C GLY A 169 9.44 15.62 -4.74
N ILE A 170 9.38 16.91 -4.39
CA ILE A 170 9.48 18.01 -5.38
C ILE A 170 10.87 18.03 -6.01
N GLN A 171 11.94 17.92 -5.21
CA GLN A 171 13.32 17.85 -5.72
C GLN A 171 13.51 16.70 -6.72
N PHE A 172 12.91 15.55 -6.43
CA PHE A 172 12.90 14.39 -7.34
C PHE A 172 12.20 14.68 -8.67
N TRP A 173 10.98 15.21 -8.65
CA TRP A 173 10.25 15.50 -9.89
C TRP A 173 10.89 16.61 -10.71
N GLU A 174 11.50 17.60 -10.08
CA GLU A 174 12.25 18.65 -10.80
C GLU A 174 13.51 18.09 -11.46
N ALA A 175 14.21 17.16 -10.79
CA ALA A 175 15.35 16.47 -11.39
C ALA A 175 14.91 15.62 -12.60
N LEU A 176 13.79 14.91 -12.48
CA LEU A 176 13.29 14.02 -13.53
C LEU A 176 12.62 14.76 -14.69
N PHE A 177 11.94 15.86 -14.40
CA PHE A 177 11.13 16.62 -15.37
C PHE A 177 11.32 18.13 -15.16
N PRO A 178 12.51 18.67 -15.46
CA PRO A 178 12.84 20.06 -15.16
C PRO A 178 11.86 21.03 -15.82
N GLY A 179 11.41 22.02 -15.05
CA GLY A 179 10.45 23.04 -15.48
C GLY A 179 9.01 22.55 -15.70
N ARG A 180 8.69 21.27 -15.46
CA ARG A 180 7.31 20.77 -15.55
C ARG A 180 6.50 20.97 -14.28
N LEU A 181 7.16 21.19 -13.14
CA LEU A 181 6.49 21.54 -11.90
C LEU A 181 6.11 23.02 -11.95
N THR A 182 4.84 23.30 -12.23
CA THR A 182 4.28 24.63 -12.04
C THR A 182 3.99 24.81 -10.55
N ALA A 183 4.65 25.79 -9.91
CA ALA A 183 4.33 26.18 -8.55
C ALA A 183 2.83 26.52 -8.46
N PRO A 184 2.12 26.12 -7.39
CA PRO A 184 0.73 26.51 -7.22
C PRO A 184 0.63 28.04 -7.23
N GLN A 185 -0.11 28.62 -8.18
CA GLN A 185 -0.27 30.08 -8.32
C GLN A 185 -1.15 30.71 -7.23
N VAL A 186 -1.53 29.96 -6.20
CA VAL A 186 -2.51 30.36 -5.20
C VAL A 186 -1.90 30.33 -3.80
N ASP A 187 -2.03 31.46 -3.10
CA ASP A 187 -1.56 31.61 -1.71
C ASP A 187 -2.39 30.82 -0.69
N GLY A 188 -3.59 30.36 -1.07
CA GLY A 188 -4.51 29.58 -0.23
C GLY A 188 -4.49 28.07 -0.46
N GLY A 189 -3.54 27.54 -1.25
CA GLY A 189 -3.46 26.11 -1.54
C GLY A 189 -4.14 25.66 -2.83
N TYR A 190 -4.27 24.35 -3.03
CA TYR A 190 -4.93 23.75 -4.22
C TYR A 190 -5.92 22.65 -3.85
N SER A 191 -6.95 22.46 -4.67
CA SER A 191 -7.93 21.38 -4.53
C SER A 191 -7.60 20.19 -5.42
N GLY A 192 -7.78 18.97 -4.92
CA GLY A 192 -7.75 17.77 -5.74
C GLY A 192 -7.98 16.52 -4.91
N TYR A 193 -8.27 15.39 -5.56
CA TYR A 193 -8.41 14.10 -4.88
C TYR A 193 -7.12 13.84 -4.11
N HIS A 194 -7.24 13.54 -2.82
CA HIS A 194 -6.08 13.13 -2.04
C HIS A 194 -5.62 11.78 -2.60
N ASN A 195 -4.61 11.82 -3.48
CA ASN A 195 -3.99 10.64 -4.08
C ASN A 195 -3.41 9.69 -3.02
N PHE A 196 -3.42 10.09 -1.74
CA PHE A 196 -2.65 9.51 -0.63
C PHE A 196 -3.52 9.10 0.56
N LEU A 197 -4.82 8.87 0.35
CA LEU A 197 -5.70 8.59 1.50
C LEU A 197 -5.32 7.28 2.18
N HIS A 198 -5.15 6.20 1.40
CA HIS A 198 -4.90 4.89 1.98
C HIS A 198 -4.52 3.87 0.90
N SER A 199 -3.58 2.98 1.22
CA SER A 199 -3.28 1.83 0.38
C SER A 199 -3.18 0.55 1.19
N GLU A 200 -3.69 -0.53 0.62
CA GLU A 200 -3.79 -1.82 1.26
C GLU A 200 -3.27 -2.92 0.33
N THR A 201 -2.75 -4.00 0.91
CA THR A 201 -2.37 -5.19 0.15
C THR A 201 -3.60 -6.09 0.04
N PHE A 202 -4.10 -6.28 -1.17
CA PHE A 202 -5.22 -7.18 -1.44
C PHE A 202 -4.83 -8.61 -1.11
N ILE A 203 -5.68 -9.34 -0.40
CA ILE A 203 -5.51 -10.78 -0.17
C ILE A 203 -6.63 -11.53 -0.88
N SER A 204 -7.87 -11.09 -0.71
CA SER A 204 -9.06 -11.66 -1.32
C SER A 204 -10.14 -10.60 -1.47
N ASP A 205 -11.28 -10.96 -2.06
CA ASP A 205 -12.47 -10.12 -2.14
C ASP A 205 -13.06 -9.70 -0.78
N LYS A 206 -12.61 -10.32 0.32
CA LYS A 206 -13.05 -10.04 1.69
C LYS A 206 -11.97 -9.52 2.60
N LEU A 207 -10.69 -9.69 2.26
CA LEU A 207 -9.57 -9.43 3.15
C LEU A 207 -8.45 -8.62 2.48
N ALA A 208 -7.93 -7.65 3.23
CA ALA A 208 -6.72 -6.90 2.94
C ALA A 208 -5.80 -6.85 4.16
N PHE A 209 -4.56 -6.39 3.95
CA PHE A 209 -3.61 -6.11 5.02
C PHE A 209 -2.79 -4.85 4.72
N GLY A 210 -2.59 -4.03 5.75
CA GLY A 210 -1.87 -2.78 5.61
C GLY A 210 -1.71 -2.04 6.93
N LYS A 211 -1.41 -0.75 6.84
CA LYS A 211 -1.27 0.17 7.97
C LYS A 211 -2.01 1.45 7.62
N ASP A 212 -2.86 1.96 8.50
CA ASP A 212 -3.80 3.02 8.15
C ASP A 212 -3.16 4.34 7.70
N SER A 213 -2.18 4.84 8.44
CA SER A 213 -1.48 6.10 8.16
C SER A 213 -0.05 6.05 8.71
N PRO A 214 0.80 7.09 8.58
CA PRO A 214 2.12 7.14 9.22
C PRO A 214 2.06 7.28 10.76
N ASN A 215 0.89 7.51 11.35
CA ASN A 215 0.71 7.73 12.79
C ASN A 215 1.24 6.54 13.61
N GLN A 216 1.87 6.84 14.75
CA GLN A 216 2.36 5.85 15.71
C GLN A 216 1.25 5.05 16.39
N LEU A 217 0.02 5.56 16.41
CA LEU A 217 -1.13 4.87 16.99
C LEU A 217 -1.70 3.79 16.05
N ASP A 218 -1.41 3.91 14.75
CA ASP A 218 -1.89 2.96 13.76
C ASP A 218 -1.06 1.68 13.78
N ARG A 219 -1.74 0.58 13.49
CA ARG A 219 -1.21 -0.77 13.58
C ARG A 219 -1.13 -1.39 12.20
N PHE A 220 -0.31 -2.43 12.08
CA PHE A 220 -0.39 -3.32 10.93
C PHE A 220 -1.51 -4.33 11.18
N GLU A 221 -2.60 -4.26 10.42
CA GLU A 221 -3.80 -5.04 10.69
C GLU A 221 -4.42 -5.59 9.41
N PHE A 222 -5.29 -6.57 9.62
CA PHE A 222 -6.14 -7.11 8.58
C PHE A 222 -7.43 -6.31 8.54
N HIS A 223 -7.83 -5.93 7.34
CA HIS A 223 -9.03 -5.13 7.11
C HIS A 223 -10.03 -5.91 6.26
N PRO A 224 -11.32 -5.89 6.62
CA PRO A 224 -12.39 -6.28 5.71
C PRO A 224 -12.36 -5.39 4.45
N MET A 225 -12.48 -5.98 3.25
CA MET A 225 -12.41 -5.20 2.01
C MET A 225 -13.51 -4.14 1.87
N ASN A 226 -14.67 -4.34 2.49
CA ASN A 226 -15.74 -3.34 2.53
C ASN A 226 -15.37 -2.08 3.34
N GLU A 227 -14.40 -2.16 4.26
CA GLU A 227 -13.87 -1.01 4.98
C GLU A 227 -12.82 -0.25 4.15
N VAL A 228 -12.05 -0.97 3.33
CA VAL A 228 -11.02 -0.40 2.43
C VAL A 228 -11.64 0.45 1.30
N TYR A 229 -12.76 0.01 0.73
CA TYR A 229 -13.38 0.63 -0.44
C TYR A 229 -14.20 1.90 -0.18
N GLY A 230 -14.35 2.35 1.07
CA GLY A 230 -15.11 3.58 1.30
C GLY A 230 -15.19 4.11 2.72
N ARG A 231 -14.62 3.44 3.75
CA ARG A 231 -14.74 3.76 5.20
C ARG A 231 -16.18 3.94 5.74
N SER A 232 -17.17 4.08 4.86
CA SER A 232 -18.60 3.86 5.06
C SER A 232 -18.92 2.48 4.48
N LYS A 233 -19.77 1.73 5.18
CA LYS A 233 -20.10 0.32 4.88
C LYS A 233 -21.01 0.15 3.65
N ASP A 234 -20.94 1.06 2.68
CA ASP A 234 -21.81 1.08 1.51
C ASP A 234 -21.21 0.24 0.36
N VAL A 235 -21.95 -0.80 -0.04
CA VAL A 235 -21.59 -1.71 -1.12
C VAL A 235 -21.69 -1.07 -2.51
N ASP A 236 -22.40 0.05 -2.64
CA ASP A 236 -22.50 0.81 -3.90
C ASP A 236 -21.22 1.63 -4.17
N CYS A 237 -20.31 1.74 -3.19
CA CYS A 237 -19.07 2.51 -3.27
C CYS A 237 -17.85 1.72 -3.75
N GLN A 238 -18.08 0.59 -4.40
CA GLN A 238 -17.01 -0.30 -4.84
C GLN A 238 -16.15 0.26 -5.98
N GLU A 239 -14.98 -0.36 -6.12
CA GLU A 239 -13.89 -0.08 -7.06
C GLU A 239 -14.35 0.31 -8.48
N ASN A 240 -13.79 1.41 -8.99
CA ASN A 240 -14.10 1.89 -10.33
C ASN A 240 -12.81 2.15 -11.11
N GLN A 241 -12.37 1.11 -11.81
CA GLN A 241 -11.14 1.10 -12.62
C GLN A 241 -11.20 2.00 -13.86
N THR A 242 -12.38 2.47 -14.29
CA THR A 242 -12.49 3.36 -15.45
C THR A 242 -12.15 4.81 -15.10
N ARG A 243 -12.07 5.14 -13.81
CA ARG A 243 -11.66 6.45 -13.34
C ARG A 243 -10.14 6.60 -13.40
N SER A 244 -9.71 7.78 -13.80
CA SER A 244 -8.37 8.28 -13.52
C SER A 244 -8.53 9.39 -12.48
N PRO A 245 -7.69 9.46 -11.44
CA PRO A 245 -7.69 10.63 -10.57
C PRO A 245 -7.46 11.86 -11.47
N HIS A 246 -8.43 12.78 -11.50
CA HIS A 246 -8.26 14.03 -12.23
C HIS A 246 -7.13 14.80 -11.54
N TYR A 247 -6.16 15.23 -12.34
CA TYR A 247 -5.02 15.99 -11.86
C TYR A 247 -5.44 17.40 -11.45
N ARG A 248 -4.93 17.85 -10.29
CA ARG A 248 -4.78 19.24 -9.83
C ARG A 248 -5.59 20.26 -10.64
N GLU A 249 -6.83 20.52 -10.22
CA GLU A 249 -7.57 21.67 -10.72
C GLU A 249 -7.42 22.81 -9.71
N ASN A 250 -6.70 23.87 -10.11
CA ASN A 250 -6.50 25.04 -9.27
C ASN A 250 -7.86 25.74 -9.04
N GLN A 251 -8.15 26.09 -7.78
CA GLN A 251 -9.32 26.88 -7.37
C GLN A 251 -10.71 26.25 -7.58
N ASN A 252 -10.89 24.97 -7.25
CA ASN A 252 -12.24 24.43 -7.09
C ASN A 252 -12.55 24.16 -5.59
N PRO A 253 -13.74 24.54 -5.08
CA PRO A 253 -14.18 23.96 -3.82
C PRO A 253 -14.24 22.44 -3.98
N PRO A 254 -13.88 21.65 -2.96
CA PRO A 254 -13.99 20.21 -3.02
C PRO A 254 -15.33 19.75 -3.59
N ARG A 255 -15.29 18.99 -4.69
CA ARG A 255 -16.54 18.51 -5.30
C ARG A 255 -16.77 17.04 -4.94
N PRO A 256 -18.01 16.66 -4.58
CA PRO A 256 -18.40 15.27 -4.61
C PRO A 256 -18.11 14.70 -6.00
N ILE A 257 -17.84 13.41 -6.04
CA ILE A 257 -17.65 12.73 -7.30
C ILE A 257 -18.94 12.81 -8.13
N LYS A 258 -18.91 13.55 -9.24
CA LYS A 258 -20.08 13.73 -10.11
C LYS A 258 -20.62 12.38 -10.61
N GLY A 259 -21.90 12.11 -10.34
CA GLY A 259 -22.58 10.88 -10.76
C GLY A 259 -22.25 9.63 -9.93
N SER A 260 -21.49 9.75 -8.85
CA SER A 260 -21.29 8.67 -7.86
C SER A 260 -22.18 8.92 -6.64
N LYS A 261 -22.66 7.85 -6.01
CA LYS A 261 -23.25 7.94 -4.66
C LYS A 261 -22.18 8.17 -3.58
N CYS A 262 -20.91 8.05 -3.94
CA CYS A 262 -19.79 7.92 -3.02
C CYS A 262 -18.71 8.96 -3.30
N ASP A 263 -18.14 9.51 -2.23
CA ASP A 263 -17.04 10.47 -2.26
C ASP A 263 -15.67 9.81 -2.49
N TYR A 264 -15.64 8.48 -2.56
CA TYR A 264 -14.43 7.66 -2.67
C TYR A 264 -14.49 6.76 -3.91
N PHE A 265 -13.31 6.43 -4.45
CA PHE A 265 -13.13 5.35 -5.42
C PHE A 265 -11.78 4.70 -5.19
N SER A 266 -11.62 3.44 -5.57
CA SER A 266 -10.34 2.75 -5.51
C SER A 266 -9.85 2.33 -6.88
N LEU A 267 -8.53 2.29 -7.02
CA LEU A 267 -7.83 1.63 -8.12
C LEU A 267 -7.00 0.47 -7.57
N ALA A 268 -6.59 -0.43 -8.46
CA ALA A 268 -5.82 -1.61 -8.11
C ALA A 268 -4.63 -1.72 -9.04
N TYR A 269 -3.49 -2.11 -8.49
CA TYR A 269 -2.22 -2.15 -9.20
C TYR A 269 -1.54 -3.49 -8.97
N ARG A 270 -1.03 -4.06 -10.07
CA ARG A 270 -0.16 -5.23 -10.02
C ARG A 270 1.26 -4.77 -10.26
N CYS A 271 2.08 -4.93 -9.22
CA CYS A 271 3.51 -4.73 -9.33
C CYS A 271 4.26 -6.07 -9.35
N GLU A 272 5.27 -6.13 -10.21
CA GLU A 272 6.30 -7.16 -10.17
C GLU A 272 7.32 -6.84 -9.06
N ASN A 273 7.96 -7.88 -8.53
CA ASN A 273 9.11 -7.72 -7.67
C ASN A 273 10.25 -7.00 -8.42
N PHE A 274 10.80 -5.94 -7.81
CA PHE A 274 11.83 -5.11 -8.42
C PHE A 274 13.07 -5.92 -8.83
N GLU A 275 13.56 -6.81 -7.96
CA GLU A 275 14.70 -7.67 -8.27
C GLU A 275 14.39 -8.63 -9.42
N ASN A 276 13.17 -9.20 -9.45
CA ASN A 276 12.74 -10.09 -10.53
C ASN A 276 12.65 -9.37 -11.88
N TYR A 277 12.19 -8.12 -11.89
CA TYR A 277 12.14 -7.29 -13.09
C TYR A 277 13.55 -7.05 -13.63
N PHE A 278 14.47 -6.60 -12.78
CA PHE A 278 15.85 -6.26 -13.16
C PHE A 278 16.71 -7.48 -13.48
N ALA A 279 16.41 -8.66 -12.92
CA ALA A 279 17.08 -9.91 -13.28
C ALA A 279 16.88 -10.31 -14.76
N LYS A 280 15.90 -9.72 -15.45
CA LYS A 280 15.59 -9.98 -16.86
C LYS A 280 16.14 -8.91 -17.80
N GLN A 281 16.68 -7.82 -17.26
CA GLN A 281 17.19 -6.70 -18.05
C GLN A 281 18.68 -6.88 -18.33
N THR A 282 19.15 -6.37 -19.47
CA THR A 282 20.57 -6.17 -19.70
C THR A 282 20.97 -4.87 -18.99
N LEU A 283 21.86 -4.99 -18.00
CA LEU A 283 22.29 -3.86 -17.18
C LEU A 283 23.71 -3.43 -17.53
N THR A 284 23.97 -2.13 -17.43
CA THR A 284 25.34 -1.63 -17.48
C THR A 284 26.04 -1.89 -16.15
N ALA A 285 27.37 -1.90 -16.14
CA ALA A 285 28.14 -2.04 -14.90
C ALA A 285 27.77 -0.96 -13.86
N SER A 286 27.41 0.25 -14.33
CA SER A 286 26.97 1.33 -13.45
C SER A 286 25.58 1.06 -12.84
N ASP A 287 24.69 0.39 -13.57
CA ASP A 287 23.38 0.00 -13.05
C ASP A 287 23.50 -1.09 -11.98
N GLU A 288 24.40 -2.05 -12.20
CA GLU A 288 24.71 -3.10 -11.23
C GLU A 288 25.29 -2.51 -9.93
N ASP A 289 26.20 -1.53 -10.03
CA ASP A 289 26.74 -0.82 -8.87
C ASP A 289 25.66 -0.02 -8.12
N ASN A 290 24.74 0.62 -8.85
CA ASN A 290 23.61 1.30 -8.24
C ASN A 290 22.65 0.33 -7.54
N LEU A 291 22.38 -0.85 -8.13
CA LEU A 291 21.60 -1.91 -7.46
C LEU A 291 22.30 -2.44 -6.21
N ALA A 292 23.63 -2.60 -6.25
CA ALA A 292 24.40 -2.97 -5.06
C ALA A 292 24.30 -1.89 -3.97
N THR A 293 24.37 -0.61 -4.35
CA THR A 293 24.18 0.51 -3.42
C THR A 293 22.78 0.51 -2.80
N ILE A 294 21.72 0.27 -3.59
CA ILE A 294 20.35 0.12 -3.08
C ILE A 294 20.27 -1.00 -2.05
N LYS A 295 20.87 -2.17 -2.32
CA LYS A 295 20.88 -3.29 -1.36
C LYS A 295 21.57 -2.92 -0.05
N ARG A 296 22.67 -2.17 -0.09
CA ARG A 296 23.32 -1.65 1.14
C ARG A 296 22.38 -0.72 1.92
N LEU A 297 21.72 0.22 1.24
CA LEU A 297 20.76 1.13 1.87
C LEU A 297 19.56 0.38 2.47
N GLN A 298 19.03 -0.62 1.77
CA GLN A 298 17.95 -1.47 2.28
C GLN A 298 18.38 -2.24 3.54
N ALA A 299 19.63 -2.71 3.60
CA ALA A 299 20.18 -3.32 4.80
C ALA A 299 20.27 -2.33 5.99
N VAL A 300 20.48 -1.04 5.73
CA VAL A 300 20.36 0.00 6.78
C VAL A 300 18.90 0.14 7.22
N GLN A 301 17.94 0.17 6.29
CA GLN A 301 16.51 0.20 6.63
C GLN A 301 16.06 -1.02 7.45
N ASP A 302 16.58 -2.21 7.16
CA ASP A 302 16.36 -3.42 7.96
C ASP A 302 16.81 -3.25 9.41
N LYS A 303 17.94 -2.56 9.64
CA LYS A 303 18.44 -2.27 11.00
C LYS A 303 17.62 -1.20 11.72
N LEU A 304 17.11 -0.22 10.97
CA LEU A 304 16.32 0.91 11.48
C LEU A 304 14.88 0.55 11.80
N PHE A 305 14.23 -0.30 11.00
CA PHE A 305 12.80 -0.64 11.18
C PHE A 305 12.45 -1.13 12.61
N PRO A 306 13.29 -1.93 13.30
CA PRO A 306 13.05 -2.27 14.69
C PRO A 306 13.03 -1.09 15.67
N LEU A 307 13.69 0.05 15.38
CA LEU A 307 13.56 1.26 16.22
C LEU A 307 12.15 1.80 16.20
N LEU A 308 11.52 1.72 15.03
CA LEU A 308 10.17 2.21 14.82
C LEU A 308 9.15 1.29 15.46
N THR A 309 9.51 0.06 15.86
CA THR A 309 8.55 -0.95 16.37
C THR A 309 8.84 -1.41 17.80
N ILE A 310 10.01 -1.12 18.35
CA ILE A 310 10.44 -1.58 19.69
C ILE A 310 10.79 -0.36 20.55
N ALA A 311 10.09 -0.20 21.67
CA ALA A 311 10.36 0.84 22.65
C ALA A 311 11.78 0.72 23.23
N GLY A 312 12.48 1.85 23.34
CA GLY A 312 13.80 1.93 23.99
C GLY A 312 14.99 1.45 23.17
N LYS A 313 14.80 1.03 21.91
CA LYS A 313 15.93 0.76 21.02
C LYS A 313 16.59 2.08 20.61
N THR A 314 17.89 2.23 20.87
CA THR A 314 18.67 3.43 20.55
C THR A 314 19.88 3.06 19.69
N PHE A 315 20.32 3.98 18.83
CA PHE A 315 21.59 3.87 18.12
C PHE A 315 22.64 4.82 18.71
N PRO A 316 23.93 4.44 18.69
CA PRO A 316 25.01 5.36 18.97
C PRO A 316 24.96 6.60 18.06
N LYS A 317 25.24 7.78 18.60
CA LYS A 317 25.19 9.05 17.84
C LYS A 317 26.11 9.03 16.62
N ASN A 318 27.29 8.42 16.72
CA ASN A 318 28.22 8.26 15.59
C ASN A 318 27.63 7.40 14.47
N GLU A 319 26.90 6.34 14.81
CA GLU A 319 26.23 5.48 13.83
C GLU A 319 25.10 6.24 13.11
N ILE A 320 24.28 6.99 13.86
CA ILE A 320 23.24 7.87 13.29
C ILE A 320 23.87 8.89 12.33
N SER A 321 24.90 9.61 12.77
CA SER A 321 25.59 10.60 11.94
C SER A 321 26.18 9.99 10.67
N GLN A 322 26.72 8.77 10.75
CA GLN A 322 27.24 8.06 9.59
C GLN A 322 26.12 7.69 8.60
N MET A 323 25.01 7.12 9.09
CA MET A 323 23.85 6.77 8.26
C MET A 323 23.27 8.00 7.55
N VAL A 324 23.15 9.11 8.27
CA VAL A 324 22.64 10.38 7.70
C VAL A 324 23.58 10.91 6.63
N LYS A 325 24.89 10.97 6.92
CA LYS A 325 25.89 11.46 5.96
C LYS A 325 25.89 10.62 4.67
N GLU A 326 25.84 9.29 4.81
CA GLU A 326 25.79 8.37 3.66
C GLU A 326 24.48 8.55 2.87
N ALA A 327 23.34 8.59 3.55
CA ALA A 327 22.04 8.76 2.92
C ALA A 327 21.94 10.10 2.17
N ASP A 328 22.37 11.20 2.78
CA ASP A 328 22.32 12.53 2.15
C ASP A 328 23.22 12.60 0.90
N LEU A 329 24.43 12.04 0.98
CA LEU A 329 25.35 11.99 -0.15
C LEU A 329 24.74 11.20 -1.31
N ILE A 330 24.26 9.98 -1.04
CA ILE A 330 23.69 9.10 -2.07
C ILE A 330 22.41 9.70 -2.67
N ALA A 331 21.55 10.32 -1.86
CA ALA A 331 20.35 11.00 -2.35
C ALA A 331 20.72 12.15 -3.30
N LYS A 332 21.73 12.96 -2.94
CA LYS A 332 22.22 14.06 -3.78
C LYS A 332 22.79 13.54 -5.11
N GLU A 333 23.67 12.55 -5.07
CA GLU A 333 24.26 11.94 -6.26
C GLU A 333 23.17 11.37 -7.19
N SER A 334 22.20 10.66 -6.62
CA SER A 334 21.10 10.08 -7.39
C SER A 334 20.25 11.14 -8.11
N LEU A 335 20.02 12.30 -7.49
CA LEU A 335 19.33 13.41 -8.15
C LEU A 335 20.12 13.99 -9.31
N GLU A 336 21.43 14.18 -9.16
CA GLU A 336 22.28 14.69 -10.24
C GLU A 336 22.33 13.71 -11.41
N GLU A 337 22.41 12.40 -11.12
CA GLU A 337 22.36 11.36 -12.15
C GLU A 337 20.98 11.29 -12.83
N LEU A 338 19.88 11.49 -12.10
CA LEU A 338 18.52 11.47 -12.65
C LEU A 338 18.30 12.56 -13.72
N LYS A 339 18.90 13.74 -13.56
CA LYS A 339 18.77 14.85 -14.52
C LYS A 339 19.25 14.52 -15.93
N ILE A 340 20.13 13.53 -16.04
CA ILE A 340 20.73 13.10 -17.30
C ILE A 340 20.41 11.64 -17.64
N ALA A 341 19.51 10.99 -16.90
CA ALA A 341 19.12 9.61 -17.15
C ALA A 341 18.41 9.50 -18.51
N GLY A 342 19.02 8.74 -19.44
CA GLY A 342 18.53 8.63 -20.81
C GLY A 342 17.53 7.49 -21.05
N ASP A 343 17.49 6.49 -20.16
CA ASP A 343 16.62 5.32 -20.28
C ASP A 343 15.83 5.02 -19.00
N LYS A 344 14.70 4.33 -19.19
CA LYS A 344 13.73 4.08 -18.11
C LYS A 344 14.26 3.12 -17.04
N ASN A 345 15.16 2.19 -17.38
CA ASN A 345 15.72 1.25 -16.41
C ASN A 345 16.68 1.97 -15.46
N ARG A 346 17.58 2.79 -16.00
CA ARG A 346 18.45 3.68 -15.21
C ARG A 346 17.64 4.60 -14.31
N GLU A 347 16.61 5.22 -14.87
CA GLU A 347 15.70 6.12 -14.16
C GLU A 347 15.04 5.42 -12.94
N MET A 348 14.53 4.21 -13.11
CA MET A 348 13.91 3.44 -12.02
C MET A 348 14.91 3.05 -10.94
N ILE A 349 16.12 2.64 -11.32
CA ILE A 349 17.20 2.31 -10.38
C ILE A 349 17.55 3.55 -9.55
N LEU A 350 17.82 4.69 -10.20
CA LEU A 350 18.18 5.92 -9.52
C LEU A 350 17.03 6.46 -8.65
N THR A 351 15.78 6.28 -9.09
CA THR A 351 14.60 6.61 -8.29
C THR A 351 14.54 5.79 -7.01
N LEU A 352 14.75 4.47 -7.09
CA LEU A 352 14.78 3.62 -5.90
C LEU A 352 15.98 3.97 -5.00
N LYS A 353 17.15 4.24 -5.57
CA LYS A 353 18.35 4.69 -4.83
C LYS A 353 18.06 5.97 -4.05
N PHE A 354 17.49 6.98 -4.72
CA PHE A 354 17.10 8.25 -4.11
C PHE A 354 16.12 8.08 -2.95
N PHE A 355 14.99 7.39 -3.16
CA PHE A 355 13.97 7.27 -2.13
C PHE A 355 14.33 6.29 -1.01
N THR A 356 15.17 5.28 -1.27
CA THR A 356 15.70 4.42 -0.21
C THR A 356 16.62 5.21 0.71
N ALA A 357 17.48 6.06 0.15
CA ALA A 357 18.35 6.96 0.91
C ALA A 357 17.54 7.97 1.74
N ASN A 358 16.60 8.69 1.13
CA ASN A 358 15.74 9.62 1.89
C ASN A 358 14.86 8.89 2.92
N GLY A 359 14.42 7.67 2.64
CA GLY A 359 13.66 6.86 3.57
C GLY A 359 14.41 6.53 4.87
N ILE A 360 15.74 6.37 4.80
CA ILE A 360 16.60 6.22 5.98
C ILE A 360 16.56 7.50 6.81
N ARG A 361 16.81 8.65 6.17
CA ARG A 361 16.79 9.96 6.83
C ARG A 361 15.44 10.20 7.49
N LYS A 362 14.34 10.04 6.75
CA LYS A 362 12.98 10.25 7.26
C LYS A 362 12.66 9.33 8.42
N SER A 363 13.12 8.07 8.40
CA SER A 363 12.93 7.15 9.53
C SER A 363 13.65 7.63 10.80
N LEU A 364 14.81 8.26 10.68
CA LEU A 364 15.54 8.84 11.81
C LEU A 364 14.88 10.14 12.32
N GLU A 365 14.37 10.98 11.42
CA GLU A 365 13.60 12.18 11.75
C GLU A 365 12.32 11.81 12.51
N LEU A 366 11.54 10.87 11.98
CA LEU A 366 10.29 10.41 12.60
C LEU A 366 10.52 9.68 13.94
N ALA A 367 11.73 9.19 14.18
CA ALA A 367 12.15 8.60 15.45
C ALA A 367 12.68 9.64 16.47
N ASP A 368 12.63 10.93 16.15
CA ASP A 368 13.17 12.04 16.94
C ASP A 368 14.69 11.93 17.22
N LEU A 369 15.44 11.26 16.34
CA LEU A 369 16.89 11.08 16.50
C LEU A 369 17.71 12.19 15.83
N ILE A 370 17.10 12.88 14.86
CA ILE A 370 17.67 14.03 14.15
C ILE A 370 16.58 15.07 13.86
N PRO A 371 16.93 16.35 13.65
CA PRO A 371 15.95 17.36 13.27
C PRO A 371 15.29 17.07 11.92
N PRO A 372 13.98 17.36 11.76
CA PRO A 372 13.30 17.22 10.48
C PRO A 372 13.85 18.20 9.44
N THR A 373 13.90 17.78 8.18
CA THR A 373 14.31 18.64 7.04
C THR A 373 13.17 19.18 6.20
N GLU A 374 11.96 18.69 6.45
CA GLU A 374 10.72 19.08 5.80
C GLU A 374 9.57 18.89 6.81
N ALA A 375 8.44 19.54 6.57
CA ALA A 375 7.22 19.33 7.35
C ALA A 375 6.81 17.83 7.36
N LEU A 376 6.19 17.39 8.46
CA LEU A 376 5.76 16.00 8.67
C LEU A 376 4.37 15.73 8.14
#